data_AF-A0A0U5GRS2-F1
#
_entry.id   AF-A0A0U5GRS2-F1
#
_cell.length_a   1.000
_cell.length_b   1.000
_cell.length_c   1.000
_cell.angle_alpha   90.00
_cell.angle_beta   90.00
_cell.angle_gamma   90.00
#
_symmetry.space_group_name_H-M   'P 1'
#
loop_
_entity.id
_entity.type
_entity.pdbx_description
1 polymer ?
#
loop_
_entity_poly.entity_id
_entity_poly.type
_entity_poly.pdbx_seq_one_letter_code
_entity_poly.pdbx_strand_id
1 'polypeptide(L)'
;MSTLKDTDQRLALGRQEASDGFKDLRLGNSAISTQVEDLRQELRQEIQQIAREQEAVGAQQANFLNKVQASFEDQMKDARVSVVKSRRPRKASIDPGTIQEQLMYEPRLYERGLTSCQRIIRDPPLAEEHRAATIFQHQRLMAWLTNPVPDLVVVNGNAENNAAMSYVCAQLILSLASTDDSIIPVYFFCGEHINWRKDPNAHPVSLMHGLIGQLLSQWPPSKISSVKGLSDKIQSDEPLVLCSVFSSLISPLPDTAIVVCFIDAISYFEDNERRKNACAIARSLNKVVKLDEGPLLKVLWTSPSTCRHIIHYVDKAETINIAAVCPPQAGHRQIAI
;
A
#
# COMPACT_ATOMS: atom_id res chain seq x y z
N MET A 1 -79.15 40.98 24.54
CA MET A 1 -77.89 41.42 25.18
C MET A 1 -77.07 40.28 25.78
N SER A 2 -77.63 39.12 26.15
CA SER A 2 -76.83 38.00 26.69
C SER A 2 -76.00 37.25 25.64
N THR A 3 -76.47 37.17 24.40
CA THR A 3 -75.78 36.48 23.28
C THR A 3 -74.51 37.16 22.79
N LEU A 4 -74.40 38.49 22.94
CA LEU A 4 -73.20 39.28 22.60
C LEU A 4 -72.08 39.11 23.64
N LYS A 5 -72.43 38.97 24.93
CA LYS A 5 -71.44 38.71 25.99
C LYS A 5 -70.80 37.33 25.86
N ASP A 6 -71.59 36.33 25.45
CA ASP A 6 -71.13 34.94 25.29
C ASP A 6 -70.18 34.78 24.08
N THR A 7 -70.37 35.58 23.04
CA THR A 7 -69.47 35.62 21.86
C THR A 7 -68.14 36.32 22.18
N ASP A 8 -68.16 37.43 22.91
CA ASP A 8 -66.94 38.10 23.37
C ASP A 8 -66.11 37.21 24.32
N GLN A 9 -66.79 36.45 25.20
CA GLN A 9 -66.11 35.56 26.14
C GLN A 9 -65.43 34.38 25.42
N ARG A 10 -66.07 33.84 24.37
CA ARG A 10 -65.49 32.79 23.51
C ARG A 10 -64.33 33.30 22.66
N LEU A 11 -64.41 34.53 22.14
CA LEU A 11 -63.32 35.17 21.42
C LEU A 11 -62.11 35.46 22.32
N ALA A 12 -62.35 35.85 23.58
CA ALA A 12 -61.30 36.05 24.57
C ALA A 12 -60.59 34.73 24.92
N LEU A 13 -61.35 33.65 25.13
CA LEU A 13 -60.79 32.33 25.42
C LEU A 13 -59.94 31.81 24.25
N GLY A 14 -60.43 31.91 23.01
CA GLY A 14 -59.68 31.46 21.83
C GLY A 14 -58.39 32.26 21.59
N ARG A 15 -58.36 33.56 21.94
CA ARG A 15 -57.12 34.35 21.90
C ARG A 15 -56.11 33.90 22.96
N GLN A 16 -56.58 33.49 24.13
CA GLN A 16 -55.73 33.04 25.22
C GLN A 16 -55.12 31.66 24.90
N GLU A 17 -55.93 30.72 24.41
CA GLU A 17 -55.47 29.41 23.94
C GLU A 17 -54.46 29.51 22.79
N ALA A 18 -54.70 30.41 21.83
CA ALA A 18 -53.76 30.65 20.74
C ALA A 18 -52.44 31.28 21.22
N SER A 19 -52.49 32.18 22.21
CA SER A 19 -51.31 32.79 22.83
C SER A 19 -50.48 31.78 23.60
N ASP A 20 -51.12 30.89 24.36
CA ASP A 20 -50.44 29.87 25.16
C ASP A 20 -49.84 28.78 24.25
N GLY A 21 -50.54 28.37 23.20
CA GLY A 21 -49.99 27.48 22.16
C GLY A 21 -48.76 28.06 21.45
N PHE A 22 -48.72 29.38 21.21
CA PHE A 22 -47.55 30.06 20.62
C PHE A 22 -46.34 30.13 21.57
N LYS A 23 -46.58 30.22 22.89
CA LYS A 23 -45.52 30.17 23.90
C LYS A 23 -44.91 28.77 24.00
N ASP A 24 -45.74 27.74 24.01
CA ASP A 24 -45.27 26.34 24.05
C ASP A 24 -44.46 25.98 22.80
N LEU A 25 -44.88 26.43 21.61
CA LEU A 25 -44.11 26.31 20.37
C LEU A 25 -42.76 27.03 20.44
N ARG A 26 -42.70 28.22 21.03
CA ARG A 26 -41.44 28.97 21.22
C ARG A 26 -40.50 28.26 22.19
N LEU A 27 -41.02 27.74 23.30
CA LEU A 27 -40.25 26.97 24.27
C LEU A 27 -39.71 25.69 23.63
N GLY A 28 -40.55 24.96 22.89
CA GLY A 28 -40.15 23.77 22.14
C GLY A 28 -39.07 24.06 21.09
N ASN A 29 -39.22 25.13 20.30
CA ASN A 29 -38.20 25.54 19.33
C ASN A 29 -36.88 25.95 20.00
N SER A 30 -36.93 26.61 21.17
CA SER A 30 -35.71 26.94 21.91
C SER A 30 -34.99 25.70 22.43
N ALA A 31 -35.74 24.71 22.94
CA ALA A 31 -35.19 23.45 23.43
C ALA A 31 -34.57 22.62 22.29
N ILE A 32 -35.23 22.55 21.14
CA ILE A 32 -34.69 21.88 19.94
C ILE A 32 -33.43 22.61 19.46
N SER A 33 -33.41 23.94 19.46
CA SER A 33 -32.23 24.71 19.03
C SER A 33 -31.03 24.44 19.95
N THR A 34 -31.23 24.32 21.25
CA THR A 34 -30.18 23.96 22.21
C THR A 34 -29.68 22.53 21.95
N GLN A 35 -30.58 21.56 21.79
CA GLN A 35 -30.20 20.16 21.49
C GLN A 35 -29.40 20.03 20.19
N VAL A 36 -29.75 20.78 19.15
CA VAL A 36 -29.01 20.79 17.88
C VAL A 36 -27.61 21.37 18.06
N GLU A 37 -27.45 22.41 18.90
CA GLU A 37 -26.14 23.01 19.13
C GLU A 37 -25.25 22.12 20.01
N ASP A 38 -25.82 21.45 21.00
CA ASP A 38 -25.13 20.44 21.82
C ASP A 38 -24.63 19.28 20.95
N LEU A 39 -25.49 18.72 20.09
CA LEU A 39 -25.11 17.66 19.14
C LEU A 39 -24.02 18.10 18.15
N ARG A 40 -24.07 19.36 17.69
CA ARG A 40 -23.01 19.92 16.83
C ARG A 40 -21.69 20.04 17.59
N GLN A 41 -21.74 20.41 18.86
CA GLN A 41 -20.56 20.54 19.69
C GLN A 41 -19.94 19.17 19.99
N GLU A 42 -20.74 18.15 20.28
CA GLU A 42 -20.30 16.75 20.43
C GLU A 42 -19.66 16.23 19.14
N LEU A 43 -20.33 16.39 17.99
CA LEU A 43 -19.79 15.96 16.70
C LEU A 43 -18.46 16.66 16.36
N ARG A 44 -18.31 17.95 16.70
CA ARG A 44 -17.03 18.67 16.53
C ARG A 44 -15.93 18.10 17.41
N GLN A 45 -16.25 17.70 18.65
CA GLN A 45 -15.28 17.08 19.55
C GLN A 45 -14.84 15.71 19.03
N GLU A 46 -15.76 14.89 18.53
CA GLU A 46 -15.43 13.60 17.91
C GLU A 46 -14.54 13.76 16.67
N ILE A 47 -14.88 14.69 15.76
CA ILE A 47 -14.07 14.98 14.58
C ILE A 47 -12.65 15.42 14.98
N GLN A 48 -12.53 16.27 16.00
CA GLN A 48 -11.22 16.70 16.50
C GLN A 48 -10.43 15.56 17.14
N GLN A 49 -11.10 14.65 17.84
CA GLN A 49 -10.46 13.49 18.45
C GLN A 49 -9.92 12.53 17.38
N ILE A 50 -10.75 12.20 16.38
CA ILE A 50 -10.36 11.35 15.24
C ILE A 50 -9.18 11.98 14.48
N ALA A 51 -9.19 13.30 14.24
CA ALA A 51 -8.10 13.98 13.57
C ALA A 51 -6.76 13.87 14.34
N ARG A 52 -6.78 13.97 15.68
CA ARG A 52 -5.57 13.79 16.50
C ARG A 52 -5.07 12.35 16.47
N GLU A 53 -5.97 11.38 16.48
CA GLU A 53 -5.61 9.96 16.40
C GLU A 53 -4.96 9.62 15.06
N GLN A 54 -5.51 10.14 13.95
CA GLN A 54 -4.90 10.00 12.62
C GLN A 54 -3.52 10.65 12.54
N GLU A 55 -3.34 11.84 13.11
CA GLU A 55 -2.04 12.52 13.15
C GLU A 55 -0.99 11.73 13.97
N ALA A 56 -1.41 11.16 15.10
CA ALA A 56 -0.53 10.32 15.93
C ALA A 56 -0.09 9.04 15.20
N VAL A 57 -1.02 8.37 14.50
CA VAL A 57 -0.70 7.19 13.68
C VAL A 57 0.25 7.57 12.54
N GLY A 58 -0.01 8.67 11.84
CA GLY A 58 0.86 9.18 10.78
C GLY A 58 2.28 9.51 11.29
N ALA A 59 2.40 10.15 12.44
CA ALA A 59 3.69 10.45 13.06
C ALA A 59 4.45 9.17 13.46
N GLN A 60 3.74 8.15 13.97
CA GLN A 60 4.33 6.85 14.29
C GLN A 60 4.86 6.16 13.03
N GLN A 61 4.07 6.12 11.96
CA GLN A 61 4.47 5.55 10.67
C GLN A 61 5.68 6.29 10.07
N ALA A 62 5.69 7.64 10.11
CA ALA A 62 6.81 8.43 9.59
C ALA A 62 8.12 8.17 10.34
N ASN A 63 8.08 8.23 11.67
CA ASN A 63 9.24 7.90 12.51
C ASN A 63 9.77 6.50 12.23
N PHE A 64 8.87 5.58 11.95
CA PHE A 64 9.20 4.21 11.65
C PHE A 64 9.87 4.04 10.28
N LEU A 65 9.32 4.66 9.24
CA LEU A 65 9.90 4.62 7.89
C LEU A 65 11.28 5.33 7.84
N ASN A 66 11.48 6.36 8.66
CA ASN A 66 12.80 6.97 8.84
C ASN A 66 13.82 6.01 9.46
N LYS A 67 13.41 5.12 10.37
CA LYS A 67 14.31 4.08 10.91
C LYS A 67 14.69 3.05 9.85
N VAL A 68 13.76 2.70 8.97
CA VAL A 68 14.05 1.82 7.82
C VAL A 68 15.11 2.46 6.94
N GLN A 69 14.95 3.74 6.60
CA GLN A 69 15.94 4.49 5.83
C GLN A 69 17.31 4.48 6.52
N ALA A 70 17.37 4.77 7.83
CA ALA A 70 18.65 4.79 8.56
C ALA A 70 19.33 3.40 8.60
N SER A 71 18.58 2.35 8.95
CA SER A 71 19.06 0.96 8.95
C SER A 71 19.59 0.55 7.56
N PHE A 72 18.90 1.01 6.52
CA PHE A 72 19.27 0.78 5.13
C PHE A 72 20.58 1.47 4.75
N GLU A 73 20.70 2.77 5.06
CA GLU A 73 21.91 3.55 4.81
C GLU A 73 23.15 2.95 5.50
N ASP A 74 22.97 2.37 6.69
CA ASP A 74 24.04 1.70 7.43
C ASP A 74 24.41 0.34 6.80
N GLN A 75 23.43 -0.46 6.37
CA GLN A 75 23.69 -1.72 5.63
C GLN A 75 24.44 -1.49 4.31
N MET A 76 24.19 -0.36 3.65
CA MET A 76 24.90 0.04 2.43
C MET A 76 26.34 0.47 2.68
N LYS A 77 26.65 1.07 3.84
CA LYS A 77 28.04 1.43 4.21
C LYS A 77 28.87 0.20 4.55
N ASP A 78 28.25 -0.84 5.12
CA ASP A 78 28.88 -2.09 5.55
C ASP A 78 28.84 -3.20 4.49
N ALA A 79 28.90 -2.86 3.19
CA ALA A 79 28.74 -3.76 2.04
C ALA A 79 29.83 -4.85 1.86
N ARG A 80 30.09 -5.65 2.91
CA ARG A 80 30.79 -6.95 2.84
C ARG A 80 30.14 -8.09 3.58
N VAL A 81 29.26 -7.93 4.58
CA VAL A 81 28.61 -9.10 5.20
C VAL A 81 27.25 -8.73 5.81
N SER A 82 26.18 -9.31 5.28
CA SER A 82 25.01 -9.72 6.08
C SER A 82 24.11 -10.65 5.26
N VAL A 83 24.39 -11.96 5.34
CA VAL A 83 23.36 -12.96 5.01
C VAL A 83 22.35 -12.92 6.16
N VAL A 84 21.27 -12.16 5.97
CA VAL A 84 20.17 -12.07 6.95
C VAL A 84 19.58 -13.47 7.10
N LYS A 85 19.61 -13.99 8.34
CA LYS A 85 18.98 -15.28 8.67
C LYS A 85 17.47 -15.13 8.49
N SER A 86 16.93 -15.78 7.46
CA SER A 86 15.49 -16.00 7.28
C SER A 86 14.88 -16.47 8.61
N ARG A 87 13.97 -15.67 9.17
CA ARG A 87 13.20 -16.02 10.36
C ARG A 87 12.10 -17.00 9.94
N ARG A 88 12.03 -18.13 10.64
CA ARG A 88 11.05 -19.18 10.37
C ARG A 88 9.61 -18.65 10.54
N PRO A 89 8.69 -18.96 9.62
CA PRO A 89 7.29 -18.57 9.77
C PRO A 89 6.69 -19.20 11.02
N ARG A 90 6.04 -18.37 11.85
CA ARG A 90 5.28 -18.82 13.02
C ARG A 90 4.05 -19.59 12.55
N LYS A 91 3.90 -20.84 13.00
CA LYS A 91 2.75 -21.70 12.69
C LYS A 91 1.47 -21.07 13.25
N ALA A 92 0.53 -20.73 12.37
CA ALA A 92 -0.83 -20.36 12.73
C ALA A 92 -1.78 -21.52 12.46
N SER A 93 -2.76 -21.72 13.35
CA SER A 93 -3.74 -22.82 13.30
C SER A 93 -5.02 -22.42 12.57
N ILE A 94 -5.05 -22.59 11.25
CA ILE A 94 -6.17 -22.93 10.35
C ILE A 94 -5.47 -23.56 9.14
N ASP A 95 -5.93 -24.68 8.56
CA ASP A 95 -5.23 -25.41 7.47
C ASP A 95 -4.89 -24.49 6.27
N PRO A 96 -3.66 -23.94 6.17
CA PRO A 96 -3.27 -23.01 5.11
C PRO A 96 -2.93 -23.77 3.82
N GLY A 97 -2.83 -25.11 3.88
CA GLY A 97 -2.43 -25.96 2.76
C GLY A 97 -3.39 -25.82 1.59
N THR A 98 -4.70 -25.84 1.83
CA THR A 98 -5.70 -25.83 0.75
C THR A 98 -5.70 -24.53 -0.04
N ILE A 99 -5.55 -23.37 0.60
CA ILE A 99 -5.55 -22.07 -0.10
C ILE A 99 -4.21 -21.81 -0.80
N GLN A 100 -3.09 -22.25 -0.21
CA GLN A 100 -1.77 -22.13 -0.84
C GLN A 100 -1.65 -23.05 -2.06
N GLU A 101 -2.20 -24.26 -1.99
CA GLU A 101 -2.32 -25.18 -3.12
C GLU A 101 -3.21 -24.60 -4.23
N GLN A 102 -4.35 -23.98 -3.88
CA GLN A 102 -5.23 -23.31 -4.84
C GLN A 102 -4.56 -22.12 -5.56
N LEU A 103 -3.69 -21.38 -4.86
CA LEU A 103 -2.90 -20.29 -5.44
C LEU A 103 -1.70 -20.76 -6.27
N MET A 104 -1.39 -22.06 -6.26
CA MET A 104 -0.08 -22.59 -6.67
C MET A 104 1.08 -21.81 -6.03
N TYR A 105 0.90 -21.32 -4.81
CA TYR A 105 1.85 -20.46 -4.14
C TYR A 105 2.99 -21.29 -3.55
N GLU A 106 4.20 -21.09 -4.06
CA GLU A 106 5.42 -21.71 -3.53
C GLU A 106 6.29 -20.65 -2.81
N PRO A 107 6.28 -20.56 -1.46
CA PRO A 107 7.06 -19.56 -0.73
C PRO A 107 8.55 -19.54 -1.10
N ARG A 108 9.12 -20.73 -1.33
CA ARG A 108 10.54 -20.90 -1.70
C ARG A 108 10.88 -20.31 -3.06
N LEU A 109 9.92 -20.13 -3.96
CA LEU A 109 10.17 -19.49 -5.26
C LEU A 109 10.52 -18.01 -5.07
N TYR A 110 9.75 -17.33 -4.23
CA TYR A 110 9.93 -15.89 -3.94
C TYR A 110 11.18 -15.65 -3.10
N GLU A 111 11.44 -16.48 -2.08
CA GLU A 111 12.70 -16.41 -1.31
C GLU A 111 13.93 -16.65 -2.20
N ARG A 112 13.82 -17.55 -3.19
CA ARG A 112 14.88 -17.78 -4.18
C ARG A 112 15.10 -16.54 -5.05
N GLY A 113 14.04 -15.94 -5.59
CA GLY A 113 14.13 -14.70 -6.37
C GLY A 113 14.79 -13.56 -5.58
N LEU A 114 14.38 -13.37 -4.32
CA LEU A 114 14.99 -12.37 -3.43
C LEU A 114 16.48 -12.65 -3.19
N THR A 115 16.84 -13.91 -2.92
CA THR A 115 18.24 -14.32 -2.72
C THR A 115 19.07 -14.19 -4.00
N SER A 116 18.49 -14.50 -5.16
CA SER A 116 19.13 -14.31 -6.47
C SER A 116 19.45 -12.82 -6.66
N CYS A 117 18.48 -11.93 -6.43
CA CYS A 117 18.65 -10.49 -6.60
C CYS A 117 19.69 -9.88 -5.64
N GLN A 118 19.85 -10.44 -4.43
CA GLN A 118 20.95 -10.03 -3.52
C GLN A 118 22.32 -10.46 -4.04
N ARG A 119 22.42 -11.65 -4.64
CA ARG A 119 23.69 -12.20 -5.15
C ARG A 119 24.20 -11.50 -6.40
N ILE A 120 23.34 -10.77 -7.10
CA ILE A 120 23.70 -9.96 -8.28
C ILE A 120 24.87 -9.01 -7.96
N ILE A 121 25.02 -8.58 -6.71
CA ILE A 121 26.04 -7.61 -6.25
C ILE A 121 27.03 -8.27 -5.27
N ARG A 122 27.56 -9.45 -5.60
CA ARG A 122 28.73 -10.00 -4.87
C ARG A 122 30.04 -9.35 -5.34
N ASP A 123 30.06 -8.83 -6.56
CA ASP A 123 31.11 -7.99 -7.17
C ASP A 123 30.51 -7.25 -8.40
N PRO A 124 29.68 -6.22 -8.18
CA PRO A 124 28.97 -5.54 -9.26
C PRO A 124 29.96 -4.74 -10.11
N PRO A 125 29.75 -4.63 -11.44
CA PRO A 125 30.44 -3.62 -12.22
C PRO A 125 30.19 -2.23 -11.59
N LEU A 126 31.22 -1.38 -11.55
CA LEU A 126 31.14 -0.02 -10.97
C LEU A 126 29.93 0.79 -11.49
N ALA A 127 29.51 0.55 -12.74
CA ALA A 127 28.33 1.17 -13.32
C ALA A 127 27.02 0.78 -12.61
N GLU A 128 26.86 -0.49 -12.22
CA GLU A 128 25.70 -0.99 -11.47
C GLU A 128 25.72 -0.49 -10.03
N GLU A 129 26.91 -0.39 -9.43
CA GLU A 129 27.09 0.17 -8.09
C GLU A 129 26.71 1.65 -8.03
N HIS A 130 27.26 2.49 -8.92
CA HIS A 130 26.89 3.90 -9.02
C HIS A 130 25.40 4.08 -9.33
N ARG A 131 24.82 3.18 -10.13
CA ARG A 131 23.40 3.20 -10.44
C ARG A 131 22.55 2.86 -9.23
N ALA A 132 22.85 1.78 -8.52
CA ALA A 132 22.17 1.43 -7.27
C ALA A 132 22.22 2.59 -6.28
N ALA A 133 23.41 3.17 -6.05
CA ALA A 133 23.58 4.34 -5.19
C ALA A 133 22.77 5.55 -5.65
N THR A 134 22.70 5.82 -6.97
CA THR A 134 21.89 6.91 -7.53
C THR A 134 20.39 6.67 -7.32
N ILE A 135 19.91 5.44 -7.48
CA ILE A 135 18.51 5.09 -7.23
C ILE A 135 18.18 5.30 -5.75
N PHE A 136 19.03 4.84 -4.85
CA PHE A 136 18.83 4.99 -3.41
C PHE A 136 18.80 6.45 -2.97
N GLN A 137 19.71 7.27 -3.48
CA GLN A 137 19.76 8.69 -3.11
C GLN A 137 18.68 9.53 -3.80
N HIS A 138 17.83 8.91 -4.64
CA HIS A 138 16.82 9.63 -5.36
C HIS A 138 15.74 10.18 -4.41
N GLN A 139 15.64 11.51 -4.32
CA GLN A 139 14.75 12.19 -3.37
C GLN A 139 13.30 11.72 -3.43
N ARG A 140 12.76 11.48 -4.63
CA ARG A 140 11.37 10.98 -4.78
C ARG A 140 11.17 9.57 -4.23
N LEU A 141 12.18 8.69 -4.33
CA LEU A 141 12.11 7.34 -3.78
C LEU A 141 12.20 7.39 -2.26
N MET A 142 13.07 8.24 -1.72
CA MET A 142 13.16 8.45 -0.27
C MET A 142 11.87 9.06 0.28
N ALA A 143 11.31 10.08 -0.37
CA ALA A 143 10.01 10.63 0.02
C ALA A 143 8.88 9.59 -0.04
N TRP A 144 8.86 8.74 -1.08
CA TRP A 144 7.92 7.61 -1.15
C TRP A 144 8.09 6.67 0.02
N LEU A 145 9.33 6.37 0.42
CA LEU A 145 9.60 5.48 1.53
C LEU A 145 9.20 6.11 2.87
N THR A 146 9.51 7.38 3.11
CA THR A 146 9.39 8.03 4.44
C THR A 146 8.03 8.67 4.71
N ASN A 147 7.32 9.13 3.68
CA ASN A 147 6.07 9.86 3.89
C ASN A 147 4.98 8.90 4.38
N PRO A 148 4.23 9.22 5.44
CA PRO A 148 3.19 8.34 6.00
C PRO A 148 1.87 8.46 5.22
N VAL A 149 1.93 8.47 3.89
CA VAL A 149 0.77 8.55 3.00
C VAL A 149 0.83 7.44 1.95
N PRO A 150 -0.32 6.88 1.54
CA PRO A 150 -0.36 5.92 0.44
C PRO A 150 0.24 6.54 -0.81
N ASP A 151 1.12 5.79 -1.48
CA ASP A 151 1.86 6.34 -2.60
C ASP A 151 2.34 5.23 -3.55
N LEU A 152 2.34 5.56 -4.83
CA LEU A 152 2.80 4.71 -5.90
C LEU A 152 3.95 5.40 -6.63
N VAL A 153 5.06 4.67 -6.81
CA VAL A 153 6.21 5.15 -7.59
C VAL A 153 6.60 4.15 -8.65
N VAL A 154 6.91 4.65 -9.84
CA VAL A 154 7.52 3.89 -10.93
C VAL A 154 8.94 4.36 -11.14
N VAL A 155 9.90 3.44 -11.11
CA VAL A 155 11.31 3.72 -11.39
C VAL A 155 11.71 3.10 -12.71
N ASN A 156 11.98 3.94 -13.70
CA ASN A 156 12.56 3.56 -14.98
C ASN A 156 14.09 3.61 -14.87
N GLY A 157 14.74 2.45 -14.96
CA GLY A 157 16.18 2.29 -14.78
C GLY A 157 17.02 2.81 -15.94
N ASN A 158 16.44 2.88 -17.15
CA ASN A 158 17.11 3.26 -18.41
C ASN A 158 18.48 2.57 -18.61
N ALA A 159 18.53 1.28 -18.33
CA ALA A 159 19.69 0.42 -18.43
C ALA A 159 19.39 -0.82 -19.30
N GLU A 160 20.44 -1.45 -19.80
CA GLU A 160 20.30 -2.68 -20.60
C GLU A 160 19.84 -3.88 -19.75
N ASN A 161 20.18 -3.88 -18.47
CA ASN A 161 19.82 -4.92 -17.51
C ASN A 161 19.11 -4.29 -16.28
N ASN A 162 18.46 -5.13 -15.45
CA ASN A 162 17.74 -4.67 -14.25
C ASN A 162 18.54 -4.90 -12.95
N ALA A 163 19.84 -5.23 -13.02
CA ALA A 163 20.62 -5.72 -11.89
C ALA A 163 20.60 -4.77 -10.68
N ALA A 164 20.97 -3.50 -10.88
CA ALA A 164 20.94 -2.49 -9.83
C ALA A 164 19.54 -2.28 -9.24
N MET A 165 18.48 -2.26 -10.08
CA MET A 165 17.10 -2.07 -9.61
C MET A 165 16.60 -3.28 -8.80
N SER A 166 16.82 -4.50 -9.29
CA SER A 166 16.45 -5.73 -8.58
C SER A 166 17.19 -5.83 -7.26
N TYR A 167 18.47 -5.44 -7.22
CA TYR A 167 19.24 -5.35 -5.98
C TYR A 167 18.66 -4.32 -5.01
N VAL A 168 18.34 -3.12 -5.50
CA VAL A 168 17.70 -2.06 -4.71
C VAL A 168 16.41 -2.55 -4.06
N CYS A 169 15.52 -3.15 -4.86
CA CYS A 169 14.29 -3.76 -4.37
C CYS A 169 14.58 -4.82 -3.30
N ALA A 170 15.52 -5.74 -3.57
CA ALA A 170 15.83 -6.82 -2.66
C ALA A 170 16.39 -6.33 -1.30
N GLN A 171 17.23 -5.31 -1.32
CA GLN A 171 17.75 -4.71 -0.09
C GLN A 171 16.63 -3.99 0.68
N LEU A 172 15.80 -3.18 0.01
CA LEU A 172 14.68 -2.50 0.66
C LEU A 172 13.72 -3.50 1.32
N ILE A 173 13.38 -4.58 0.61
CA ILE A 173 12.53 -5.67 1.14
C ILE A 173 13.14 -6.26 2.41
N LEU A 174 14.44 -6.55 2.42
CA LEU A 174 15.13 -7.10 3.59
C LEU A 174 15.11 -6.14 4.77
N SER A 175 15.48 -4.88 4.54
CA SER A 175 15.55 -3.89 5.60
C SER A 175 14.16 -3.68 6.20
N LEU A 176 13.13 -3.55 5.37
CA LEU A 176 11.72 -3.49 5.80
C LEU A 176 11.34 -4.72 6.65
N ALA A 177 11.55 -5.93 6.13
CA ALA A 177 11.19 -7.18 6.83
C ALA A 177 11.91 -7.36 8.17
N SER A 178 13.09 -6.74 8.33
CA SER A 178 13.89 -6.85 9.56
C SER A 178 13.57 -5.77 10.61
N THR A 179 12.87 -4.69 10.23
CA THR A 179 12.72 -3.51 11.08
C THR A 179 11.55 -3.66 12.06
N ASP A 180 10.36 -4.10 11.60
CA ASP A 180 9.16 -4.20 12.43
C ASP A 180 8.13 -5.17 11.85
N ASP A 181 7.39 -5.85 12.73
CA ASP A 181 6.37 -6.84 12.37
C ASP A 181 5.09 -6.18 11.79
N SER A 182 4.94 -4.86 11.91
CA SER A 182 3.85 -4.07 11.31
C SER A 182 4.05 -3.80 9.82
N ILE A 183 5.27 -3.98 9.27
CA ILE A 183 5.47 -3.95 7.82
C ILE A 183 5.21 -5.31 7.23
N ILE A 184 4.42 -5.33 6.16
CA ILE A 184 4.16 -6.52 5.36
C ILE A 184 4.74 -6.27 3.97
N PRO A 185 6.02 -6.60 3.73
CA PRO A 185 6.59 -6.52 2.39
C PRO A 185 6.03 -7.68 1.55
N VAL A 186 5.47 -7.35 0.40
CA VAL A 186 5.06 -8.32 -0.62
C VAL A 186 5.76 -7.97 -1.92
N TYR A 187 6.26 -8.96 -2.64
CA TYR A 187 7.12 -8.67 -3.78
C TYR A 187 7.00 -9.69 -4.92
N PHE A 188 7.22 -9.22 -6.14
CA PHE A 188 7.29 -10.07 -7.33
C PHE A 188 8.40 -9.59 -8.26
N PHE A 189 9.33 -10.48 -8.59
CA PHE A 189 10.44 -10.21 -9.50
C PHE A 189 10.09 -10.70 -10.90
N CYS A 190 9.49 -9.85 -11.74
CA CYS A 190 9.11 -10.23 -13.12
C CYS A 190 10.33 -10.63 -13.97
N GLY A 191 11.53 -10.14 -13.62
CA GLY A 191 12.78 -10.51 -14.28
C GLY A 191 13.20 -11.97 -14.09
N GLU A 192 12.72 -12.63 -13.03
CA GLU A 192 12.92 -14.08 -12.85
C GLU A 192 11.94 -14.91 -13.70
N HIS A 193 10.92 -14.26 -14.26
CA HIS A 193 9.78 -14.87 -14.93
C HIS A 193 9.55 -14.29 -16.34
N ILE A 194 10.58 -14.34 -17.19
CA ILE A 194 10.54 -13.73 -18.53
C ILE A 194 9.87 -14.65 -19.56
N ASN A 195 10.15 -15.96 -19.51
CA ASN A 195 9.75 -16.90 -20.56
C ASN A 195 8.37 -17.51 -20.31
N TRP A 196 7.32 -16.80 -20.70
CA TRP A 196 5.91 -17.22 -20.54
C TRP A 196 5.57 -18.58 -21.16
N ARG A 197 6.32 -19.06 -22.16
CA ARG A 197 6.08 -20.37 -22.77
C ARG A 197 6.57 -21.54 -21.91
N LYS A 198 7.52 -21.30 -21.00
CA LYS A 198 8.16 -22.33 -20.19
C LYS A 198 7.91 -22.16 -18.70
N ASP A 199 7.59 -20.95 -18.28
CA ASP A 199 7.40 -20.58 -16.89
C ASP A 199 5.93 -20.19 -16.64
N PRO A 200 5.16 -20.97 -15.87
CA PRO A 200 3.78 -20.63 -15.54
C PRO A 200 3.65 -19.36 -14.69
N ASN A 201 4.74 -18.91 -14.03
CA ASN A 201 4.74 -17.69 -13.23
C ASN A 201 5.02 -16.42 -14.05
N ALA A 202 5.37 -16.58 -15.33
CA ALA A 202 5.66 -15.48 -16.24
C ALA A 202 4.39 -14.83 -16.80
N HIS A 203 3.36 -14.64 -15.97
CA HIS A 203 2.10 -13.99 -16.31
C HIS A 203 1.65 -13.00 -15.21
N PRO A 204 0.95 -11.90 -15.58
CA PRO A 204 0.44 -10.94 -14.61
C PRO A 204 -0.56 -11.52 -13.59
N VAL A 205 -1.29 -12.56 -13.98
CA VAL A 205 -2.20 -13.30 -13.07
C VAL A 205 -1.39 -13.98 -11.96
N SER A 206 -0.32 -14.68 -12.33
CA SER A 206 0.60 -15.33 -11.39
C SER A 206 1.29 -14.33 -10.47
N LEU A 207 1.57 -13.12 -10.95
CA LEU A 207 2.03 -12.02 -10.09
C LEU A 207 1.03 -11.72 -8.98
N MET A 208 -0.25 -11.56 -9.30
CA MET A 208 -1.26 -11.29 -8.26
C MET A 208 -1.44 -12.48 -7.31
N HIS A 209 -1.39 -13.72 -7.81
CA HIS A 209 -1.37 -14.90 -6.94
C HIS A 209 -0.18 -14.89 -5.98
N GLY A 210 1.01 -14.50 -6.46
CA GLY A 210 2.21 -14.38 -5.63
C GLY A 210 2.06 -13.34 -4.52
N LEU A 211 1.50 -12.17 -4.83
CA LEU A 211 1.26 -11.11 -3.83
C LEU A 211 0.21 -11.53 -2.80
N ILE A 212 -0.90 -12.13 -3.25
CA ILE A 212 -1.96 -12.65 -2.37
C ILE A 212 -1.42 -13.76 -1.47
N GLY A 213 -0.68 -14.72 -2.03
CA GLY A 213 -0.07 -15.81 -1.28
C GLY A 213 0.91 -15.32 -0.21
N GLN A 214 1.75 -14.34 -0.53
CA GLN A 214 2.63 -13.70 0.44
C GLN A 214 1.85 -13.02 1.57
N LEU A 215 0.82 -12.24 1.24
CA LEU A 215 -0.01 -11.56 2.23
C LEU A 215 -0.70 -12.57 3.17
N LEU A 216 -1.29 -13.63 2.63
CA LEU A 216 -1.93 -14.69 3.41
C LEU A 216 -0.93 -15.50 4.26
N SER A 217 0.32 -15.65 3.80
CA SER A 217 1.35 -16.36 4.57
C SER A 217 1.87 -15.56 5.76
N GLN A 218 1.93 -14.23 5.63
CA GLN A 218 2.37 -13.32 6.69
C GLN A 218 1.22 -12.94 7.62
N TRP A 219 0.00 -12.85 7.08
CA TRP A 219 -1.23 -12.53 7.79
C TRP A 219 -2.34 -13.54 7.45
N PRO A 220 -2.44 -14.65 8.21
CA PRO A 220 -3.31 -15.76 7.85
C PRO A 220 -4.80 -15.42 7.88
N PRO A 221 -5.65 -16.16 7.13
CA PRO A 221 -7.10 -15.96 7.07
C PRO A 221 -7.82 -15.98 8.43
N SER A 222 -7.25 -16.66 9.44
CA SER A 222 -7.76 -16.62 10.82
C SER A 222 -7.82 -15.21 11.41
N LYS A 223 -6.97 -14.32 10.90
CA LYS A 223 -6.93 -12.88 11.21
C LYS A 223 -7.59 -12.02 10.13
N ILE A 224 -7.92 -12.59 8.96
CA ILE A 224 -8.60 -11.95 7.82
C ILE A 224 -9.98 -12.58 7.66
N SER A 225 -10.78 -12.50 8.71
CA SER A 225 -12.11 -13.09 8.77
C SER A 225 -13.13 -12.28 7.97
N SER A 226 -13.06 -12.21 6.64
CA SER A 226 -14.03 -11.39 5.88
C SER A 226 -14.24 -11.67 4.39
N VAL A 227 -13.31 -12.32 3.66
CA VAL A 227 -13.48 -12.43 2.20
C VAL A 227 -14.41 -13.58 1.83
N LYS A 228 -15.69 -13.27 1.61
CA LYS A 228 -16.68 -14.23 1.10
C LYS A 228 -16.27 -14.76 -0.28
N GLY A 229 -16.27 -16.09 -0.43
CA GLY A 229 -15.92 -16.77 -1.68
C GLY A 229 -14.43 -16.65 -2.05
N LEU A 230 -13.54 -16.51 -1.06
CA LEU A 230 -12.10 -16.33 -1.29
C LEU A 230 -11.50 -17.40 -2.20
N SER A 231 -11.80 -18.68 -1.95
CA SER A 231 -11.28 -19.80 -2.76
C SER A 231 -11.67 -19.69 -4.24
N ASP A 232 -12.94 -19.43 -4.56
CA ASP A 232 -13.40 -19.31 -5.95
C ASP A 232 -12.75 -18.10 -6.65
N LYS A 233 -12.60 -16.99 -5.93
CA LYS A 233 -12.00 -15.76 -6.49
C LYS A 233 -10.50 -15.89 -6.70
N ILE A 234 -9.82 -16.63 -5.83
CA ILE A 234 -8.39 -16.91 -5.93
C ILE A 234 -8.06 -17.77 -7.15
N GLN A 235 -8.98 -18.66 -7.56
CA GLN A 235 -8.81 -19.49 -8.76
C GLN A 235 -9.14 -18.73 -10.06
N SER A 236 -9.48 -17.45 -9.97
CA SER A 236 -9.86 -16.66 -11.13
C SER A 236 -8.63 -16.25 -11.94
N ASP A 237 -8.66 -16.54 -13.25
CA ASP A 237 -7.68 -16.01 -14.19
C ASP A 237 -7.95 -14.54 -14.58
N GLU A 238 -8.96 -13.90 -13.98
CA GLU A 238 -9.33 -12.51 -14.25
C GLU A 238 -8.55 -11.55 -13.34
N PRO A 239 -7.67 -10.70 -13.89
CA PRO A 239 -6.77 -9.86 -13.09
C PRO A 239 -7.51 -8.90 -12.15
N LEU A 240 -8.67 -8.39 -12.56
CA LEU A 240 -9.46 -7.46 -11.74
C LEU A 240 -10.09 -8.16 -10.53
N VAL A 241 -10.46 -9.44 -10.66
CA VAL A 241 -10.96 -10.24 -9.53
C VAL A 241 -9.85 -10.41 -8.50
N LEU A 242 -8.63 -10.75 -8.94
CA LEU A 242 -7.48 -10.91 -8.06
C LEU A 242 -7.07 -9.59 -7.39
N CYS A 243 -7.11 -8.46 -8.10
CA CYS A 243 -6.88 -7.16 -7.46
C CYS A 243 -7.94 -6.84 -6.39
N SER A 244 -9.20 -7.19 -6.63
CA SER A 244 -10.26 -7.02 -5.63
C SER A 244 -10.04 -7.93 -4.42
N VAL A 245 -9.58 -9.17 -4.62
CA VAL A 245 -9.16 -10.05 -3.53
C VAL A 245 -8.02 -9.42 -2.74
N PHE A 246 -6.96 -8.97 -3.40
CA PHE A 246 -5.81 -8.33 -2.75
C PHE A 246 -6.24 -7.13 -1.90
N SER A 247 -7.07 -6.23 -2.45
CA SER A 247 -7.61 -5.09 -1.71
C SER A 247 -8.49 -5.52 -0.52
N SER A 248 -9.32 -6.55 -0.69
CA SER A 248 -10.16 -7.10 0.40
C SER A 248 -9.35 -7.78 1.51
N LEU A 249 -8.13 -8.23 1.22
CA LEU A 249 -7.22 -8.80 2.22
C LEU A 249 -6.44 -7.71 2.97
N ILE A 250 -6.22 -6.55 2.34
CA ILE A 250 -5.56 -5.39 2.95
C ILE A 250 -6.52 -4.62 3.86
N SER A 251 -7.76 -4.38 3.40
CA SER A 251 -8.76 -3.58 4.13
C SER A 251 -8.95 -3.93 5.62
N PRO A 252 -8.96 -5.21 6.05
CA PRO A 252 -9.16 -5.57 7.45
C PRO A 252 -7.87 -5.59 8.29
N LEU A 253 -6.72 -5.20 7.74
CA LEU A 253 -5.49 -5.09 8.53
C LEU A 253 -5.60 -3.92 9.52
N PRO A 254 -4.87 -3.95 10.65
CA PRO A 254 -4.80 -2.81 11.57
C PRO A 254 -4.35 -1.53 10.86
N ASP A 255 -4.85 -0.36 11.26
CA ASP A 255 -4.44 0.94 10.70
C ASP A 255 -2.94 1.24 10.89
N THR A 256 -2.31 0.56 11.85
CA THR A 256 -0.86 0.63 12.08
C THR A 256 -0.04 -0.23 11.11
N ALA A 257 -0.68 -1.11 10.35
CA ALA A 257 0.01 -1.95 9.37
C ALA A 257 0.43 -1.15 8.14
N ILE A 258 1.60 -1.48 7.61
CA ILE A 258 2.16 -0.87 6.40
C ILE A 258 2.41 -1.99 5.38
N VAL A 259 1.62 -2.01 4.31
CA VAL A 259 1.83 -2.96 3.21
C VAL A 259 2.71 -2.30 2.16
N VAL A 260 3.89 -2.87 1.91
CA VAL A 260 4.83 -2.35 0.89
C VAL A 260 4.94 -3.38 -0.23
N CYS A 261 4.40 -3.03 -1.39
CA CYS A 261 4.33 -3.88 -2.56
C CYS A 261 5.42 -3.54 -3.57
N PHE A 262 6.27 -4.50 -3.89
CA PHE A 262 7.34 -4.37 -4.87
C PHE A 262 7.01 -5.19 -6.12
N ILE A 263 6.91 -4.54 -7.28
CA ILE A 263 6.81 -5.22 -8.57
C ILE A 263 8.03 -4.86 -9.40
N ASP A 264 9.03 -5.73 -9.35
CA ASP A 264 10.30 -5.49 -10.00
C ASP A 264 10.27 -5.92 -11.47
N ALA A 265 10.81 -5.07 -12.35
CA ALA A 265 10.88 -5.26 -13.80
C ALA A 265 9.52 -5.48 -14.49
N ILE A 266 8.49 -4.74 -14.08
CA ILE A 266 7.10 -4.91 -14.56
C ILE A 266 6.96 -4.79 -16.09
N SER A 267 7.86 -4.05 -16.74
CA SER A 267 7.90 -3.89 -18.19
C SER A 267 8.07 -5.21 -18.95
N TYR A 268 8.59 -6.27 -18.31
CA TYR A 268 8.66 -7.59 -18.96
C TYR A 268 7.28 -8.18 -19.29
N PHE A 269 6.21 -7.69 -18.67
CA PHE A 269 4.84 -8.13 -18.95
C PHE A 269 4.11 -7.22 -19.95
N GLU A 270 4.80 -6.27 -20.59
CA GLU A 270 4.22 -5.33 -21.56
C GLU A 270 4.23 -5.84 -23.02
N ASP A 271 4.54 -7.11 -23.25
CA ASP A 271 4.40 -7.73 -24.58
C ASP A 271 2.93 -7.97 -24.98
N ASN A 272 2.71 -8.35 -26.23
CA ASN A 272 1.38 -8.49 -26.81
C ASN A 272 0.48 -9.49 -26.06
N GLU A 273 1.05 -10.55 -25.49
CA GLU A 273 0.27 -11.60 -24.81
C GLU A 273 -0.13 -11.18 -23.40
N ARG A 274 0.74 -10.44 -22.70
CA ARG A 274 0.60 -10.16 -21.26
C ARG A 274 0.13 -8.74 -20.95
N ARG A 275 0.35 -7.79 -21.86
CA ARG A 275 0.11 -6.35 -21.65
C ARG A 275 -1.28 -6.02 -21.15
N LYS A 276 -2.33 -6.62 -21.74
CA LYS A 276 -3.71 -6.29 -21.36
C LYS A 276 -3.94 -6.52 -19.86
N ASN A 277 -3.46 -7.65 -19.35
CA ASN A 277 -3.61 -8.02 -17.95
C ASN A 277 -2.67 -7.21 -17.05
N ALA A 278 -1.44 -6.94 -17.50
CA ALA A 278 -0.50 -6.09 -16.78
C ALA A 278 -1.05 -4.66 -16.59
N CYS A 279 -1.60 -4.06 -17.65
CA CYS A 279 -2.25 -2.76 -17.60
C CYS A 279 -3.50 -2.75 -16.69
N ALA A 280 -4.29 -3.84 -16.71
CA ALA A 280 -5.45 -3.97 -15.84
C ALA A 280 -5.05 -3.97 -14.36
N ILE A 281 -4.00 -4.72 -14.00
CA ILE A 281 -3.43 -4.76 -12.64
C ILE A 281 -2.87 -3.41 -12.25
N ALA A 282 -2.05 -2.80 -13.11
CA ALA A 282 -1.47 -1.49 -12.85
C ALA A 282 -2.55 -0.44 -12.54
N ARG A 283 -3.56 -0.34 -13.41
CA ARG A 283 -4.69 0.57 -13.20
C ARG A 283 -5.44 0.28 -11.89
N SER A 284 -5.62 -1.00 -11.57
CA SER A 284 -6.37 -1.41 -10.37
C SER A 284 -5.59 -1.09 -9.10
N LEU A 285 -4.30 -1.44 -9.03
CA LEU A 285 -3.44 -1.14 -7.89
C LEU A 285 -3.30 0.36 -7.67
N ASN A 286 -3.14 1.17 -8.72
CA ASN A 286 -3.09 2.62 -8.54
C ASN A 286 -4.40 3.18 -7.95
N LYS A 287 -5.55 2.63 -8.37
CA LYS A 287 -6.83 3.00 -7.75
C LYS A 287 -6.87 2.63 -6.27
N VAL A 288 -6.41 1.43 -5.90
CA VAL A 288 -6.40 0.98 -4.49
C VAL A 288 -5.52 1.88 -3.64
N VAL A 289 -4.34 2.28 -4.14
CA VAL A 289 -3.46 3.23 -3.43
C VAL A 289 -4.16 4.58 -3.21
N LYS A 290 -4.89 5.08 -4.21
CA LYS A 290 -5.54 6.40 -4.16
C LYS A 290 -6.83 6.45 -3.35
N LEU A 291 -7.37 5.33 -2.90
CA LEU A 291 -8.59 5.32 -2.08
C LEU A 291 -8.34 5.83 -0.66
N ASP A 292 -7.09 5.78 -0.16
CA ASP A 292 -6.70 6.27 1.18
C ASP A 292 -7.63 5.78 2.32
N GLU A 293 -8.10 4.54 2.21
CA GLU A 293 -9.00 3.89 3.16
C GLU A 293 -8.31 2.63 3.71
N GLY A 294 -8.05 2.61 5.03
CA GLY A 294 -7.47 1.47 5.74
C GLY A 294 -5.95 1.58 5.96
N PRO A 295 -5.20 0.46 6.01
CA PRO A 295 -3.77 0.47 6.30
C PRO A 295 -2.97 1.16 5.19
N LEU A 296 -1.78 1.66 5.56
CA LEU A 296 -0.89 2.36 4.63
C LEU A 296 -0.39 1.40 3.54
N LEU A 297 -0.81 1.65 2.29
CA LEU A 297 -0.35 0.90 1.11
C LEU A 297 0.67 1.72 0.30
N LYS A 298 1.88 1.18 0.17
CA LYS A 298 2.93 1.72 -0.70
C LYS A 298 3.23 0.75 -1.83
N VAL A 299 3.34 1.27 -3.06
CA VAL A 299 3.61 0.46 -4.24
C VAL A 299 4.83 0.99 -4.98
N LEU A 300 5.82 0.14 -5.22
CA LEU A 300 6.98 0.42 -6.04
C LEU A 300 6.97 -0.49 -7.28
N TRP A 301 6.92 0.11 -8.45
CA TRP A 301 7.17 -0.60 -9.71
C TRP A 301 8.52 -0.20 -10.26
N THR A 302 9.23 -1.16 -10.83
CA THR A 302 10.49 -0.88 -11.51
C THR A 302 10.46 -1.39 -12.94
N SER A 303 11.30 -0.81 -13.78
CA SER A 303 11.61 -1.32 -15.11
C SER A 303 13.10 -1.17 -15.37
N PRO A 304 13.76 -2.16 -16.01
CA PRO A 304 15.12 -1.97 -16.49
C PRO A 304 15.21 -0.80 -17.47
N SER A 305 14.17 -0.59 -18.28
CA SER A 305 14.09 0.50 -19.25
C SER A 305 12.93 1.42 -18.91
N THR A 306 12.29 2.03 -19.91
CA THR A 306 11.08 2.84 -19.68
C THR A 306 9.84 1.97 -19.90
N CYS A 307 8.93 1.93 -18.93
CA CYS A 307 7.61 1.35 -19.11
C CYS A 307 6.87 2.02 -20.27
N ARG A 308 6.29 1.23 -21.18
CA ARG A 308 5.67 1.75 -22.41
C ARG A 308 4.17 1.96 -22.30
N HIS A 309 3.49 1.13 -21.52
CA HIS A 309 2.04 1.06 -21.46
C HIS A 309 1.51 1.29 -20.05
N ILE A 310 2.15 0.69 -19.04
CA ILE A 310 1.81 0.81 -17.63
C ILE A 310 1.96 2.26 -17.16
N ILE A 311 2.91 3.00 -17.72
CA ILE A 311 3.18 4.40 -17.38
C ILE A 311 1.98 5.32 -17.61
N HIS A 312 1.03 4.94 -18.48
CA HIS A 312 -0.19 5.73 -18.74
C HIS A 312 -1.20 5.68 -17.59
N TYR A 313 -1.01 4.79 -16.62
CA TYR A 313 -1.87 4.67 -15.45
C TYR A 313 -1.27 5.35 -14.22
N VAL A 314 -0.19 6.10 -14.38
CA VAL A 314 0.60 6.67 -13.30
C VAL A 314 0.85 8.16 -13.62
N ASP A 315 0.83 9.00 -12.60
CA ASP A 315 1.07 10.43 -12.79
C ASP A 315 2.57 10.68 -13.05
N LYS A 316 2.87 11.75 -13.80
CA LYS A 316 4.29 12.08 -14.10
C LYS A 316 5.11 12.33 -12.83
N ALA A 317 4.50 12.86 -11.77
CA ALA A 317 5.14 13.10 -10.48
C ALA A 317 5.44 11.81 -9.69
N GLU A 318 4.79 10.71 -10.04
CA GLU A 318 4.99 9.36 -9.50
C GLU A 318 6.08 8.60 -10.27
N THR A 319 6.65 9.19 -11.33
CA THR A 319 7.66 8.56 -12.18
C THR A 319 9.07 9.08 -11.89
N ILE A 320 9.99 8.17 -11.63
CA ILE A 320 11.43 8.41 -11.51
C ILE A 320 12.11 7.87 -12.77
N ASN A 321 12.92 8.68 -13.42
CA ASN A 321 13.73 8.26 -14.57
C ASN A 321 15.21 8.37 -14.19
N ILE A 322 15.88 7.23 -14.10
CA ILE A 322 17.31 7.18 -13.83
C ILE A 322 18.06 7.46 -15.14
N ALA A 323 19.17 8.19 -15.05
CA ALA A 323 20.00 8.50 -16.21
C ALA A 323 20.63 7.23 -16.80
N ALA A 324 20.80 7.16 -18.12
CA ALA A 324 21.49 6.05 -18.78
C ALA A 324 22.94 5.88 -18.32
N VAL A 325 23.58 6.99 -17.88
CA VAL A 325 24.88 6.99 -17.22
C VAL A 325 24.72 7.70 -15.88
N CYS A 326 24.98 6.98 -14.80
CA CYS A 326 24.92 7.53 -13.45
C CYS A 326 26.28 8.18 -13.10
N PRO A 327 26.28 9.33 -12.40
CA PRO A 327 27.52 9.96 -11.98
C PRO A 327 28.29 9.04 -11.03
N PRO A 328 29.63 9.09 -11.02
CA PRO A 328 30.42 8.42 -10.01
C PRO A 328 29.98 8.91 -8.63
N GLN A 329 29.52 7.99 -7.79
CA GLN A 329 29.15 8.31 -6.42
C GLN A 329 30.43 8.18 -5.58
N ALA A 330 30.95 9.31 -5.10
CA ALA A 330 32.16 9.34 -4.28
C ALA A 330 31.86 8.72 -2.90
N GLY A 331 32.24 7.46 -2.72
CA GLY A 331 32.06 6.81 -1.42
C GLY A 331 32.49 5.35 -1.28
N HIS A 332 32.95 4.67 -2.33
CA HIS A 332 33.12 3.20 -2.26
C HIS A 332 34.52 2.69 -2.62
N ARG A 333 35.49 3.60 -2.82
CA ARG A 333 36.91 3.27 -2.72
C ARG A 333 37.44 3.70 -1.36
N GLN A 334 37.54 2.76 -0.41
CA GLN A 334 38.72 2.83 0.45
C GLN A 334 39.92 2.47 -0.43
N ILE A 335 40.75 3.48 -0.64
CA ILE A 335 42.09 3.37 -1.21
C ILE A 335 42.81 2.30 -0.41
N ALA A 336 43.17 1.19 -1.06
CA ALA A 336 44.17 0.29 -0.53
C ALA A 336 45.47 1.08 -0.42
N ILE A 337 45.91 1.34 0.81
CA ILE A 337 47.30 1.69 1.12
C ILE A 337 48.04 0.38 1.38
#